data_AF-A0A4Y9ABN3-F1
#
_entry.id   AF-A0A4Y9ABN3-F1
#
_cell.length_a   1.000
_cell.length_b   1.000
_cell.length_c   1.000
_cell.angle_alpha   90.00
_cell.angle_beta   90.00
_cell.angle_gamma   90.00
#
_symmetry.space_group_name_H-M   'P 1'
#
loop_
_entity.id
_entity.type
_entity.pdbx_description
1 polymer ?
#
loop_
_entity_poly.entity_id
_entity_poly.type
_entity_poly.pdbx_seq_one_letter_code
_entity_poly.pdbx_strand_id
1 'polypeptide(L)'
;MRKFKVLFYFAVLLLVALVFTACQDSESKEANKEHNESAVETETDENSSDTEKDESENPADTDDIKESESNHSSNESENDESNTTSSKTKDEPNDEDVDLSQYSSEEIEYARIWHQLGPNPEIDKLYVIKKSAGTPLRPKHEDVSATYPEDVIMLKGTRIVDGAVTYSGNGDGTINVYKVPARWNEKLVGEVDKEEIKNATEDIAQNTDTVEIEPFANEEIINYIEKIERIETD
;
A
#
# COMPACT_ATOMS: atom_id res chain seq x y z
N MET A 1 -48.01 -28.37 -8.85
CA MET A 1 -46.93 -27.49 -8.33
C MET A 1 -46.67 -26.21 -9.15
N ARG A 2 -46.96 -26.15 -10.46
CA ARG A 2 -46.72 -24.93 -11.27
C ARG A 2 -47.68 -23.76 -10.99
N LYS A 3 -48.95 -24.06 -10.67
CA LYS A 3 -49.97 -23.05 -10.33
C LYS A 3 -49.79 -22.42 -8.93
N PHE A 4 -49.20 -23.17 -7.99
CA PHE A 4 -48.88 -22.67 -6.64
C PHE A 4 -47.70 -21.70 -6.64
N LYS A 5 -46.70 -21.91 -7.51
CA LYS A 5 -45.56 -20.98 -7.66
C LYS A 5 -46.00 -19.63 -8.25
N VAL A 6 -46.94 -19.63 -9.19
CA VAL A 6 -47.47 -18.39 -9.79
C VAL A 6 -48.30 -17.58 -8.77
N LEU A 7 -49.13 -18.26 -7.97
CA LEU A 7 -49.88 -17.63 -6.88
C LEU A 7 -48.96 -17.04 -5.79
N PHE A 8 -47.85 -17.72 -5.48
CA PHE A 8 -46.85 -17.23 -4.53
C PHE A 8 -46.11 -15.99 -5.05
N TYR A 9 -45.74 -15.97 -6.34
CA TYR A 9 -45.11 -14.81 -6.96
C TYR A 9 -46.04 -13.58 -6.99
N PHE A 10 -47.34 -13.76 -7.27
CA PHE A 10 -48.31 -12.66 -7.22
C PHE A 10 -48.52 -12.13 -5.79
N ALA A 11 -48.50 -12.99 -4.78
CA ALA A 11 -48.65 -12.58 -3.38
C ALA A 11 -47.43 -11.80 -2.86
N VAL A 12 -46.22 -12.20 -3.25
CA VAL A 12 -44.98 -11.49 -2.88
C VAL A 12 -44.89 -10.13 -3.59
N LEU A 13 -45.29 -10.05 -4.86
CA LEU A 13 -45.27 -8.79 -5.62
C LEU A 13 -46.28 -7.74 -5.08
N LEU A 14 -47.41 -8.19 -4.53
CA LEU A 14 -48.40 -7.34 -3.85
C LEU A 14 -47.91 -6.80 -2.51
N LEU A 15 -47.03 -7.52 -1.82
CA LEU A 15 -46.46 -7.12 -0.53
C LEU A 15 -45.39 -6.03 -0.65
N VAL A 16 -44.65 -6.00 -1.77
CA VAL A 16 -43.61 -4.98 -2.04
C VAL A 16 -44.22 -3.63 -2.45
N ALA A 17 -45.42 -3.63 -3.03
CA ALA A 17 -46.08 -2.40 -3.49
C ALA A 17 -46.67 -1.51 -2.37
N LEU A 18 -46.77 -2.03 -1.13
CA LEU A 18 -47.38 -1.31 0.00
C LEU A 18 -46.39 -0.46 0.82
N VAL A 19 -45.11 -0.36 0.42
CA VAL A 19 -44.07 0.34 1.20
C VAL A 19 -43.87 1.81 0.79
N PHE A 20 -44.58 2.33 -0.22
CA PHE A 20 -44.34 3.71 -0.73
C PHE A 20 -45.42 4.75 -0.41
N THR A 21 -46.14 4.64 0.71
CA THR A 21 -47.05 5.73 1.16
C THR A 21 -46.96 6.02 2.65
N ALA A 22 -45.94 6.80 3.05
CA ALA A 22 -45.86 7.70 4.21
C ALA A 22 -44.48 8.40 4.12
N CYS A 23 -44.32 9.71 3.97
CA CYS A 23 -45.02 10.83 4.58
C CYS A 23 -45.32 11.96 3.58
N GLN A 24 -46.45 12.61 3.81
CA GLN A 24 -46.84 13.90 3.23
C GLN A 24 -46.82 14.96 4.34
N ASP A 25 -46.15 16.07 4.01
CA ASP A 25 -46.21 17.45 4.51
C ASP A 25 -46.00 17.84 5.99
N SER A 26 -45.07 18.78 6.18
CA SER A 26 -45.40 20.08 6.76
C SER A 26 -44.39 21.16 6.33
N GLU A 27 -44.85 22.11 5.51
CA GLU A 27 -44.19 23.37 5.21
C GLU A 27 -44.37 24.35 6.40
N SER A 28 -43.28 24.93 6.93
CA SER A 28 -43.24 26.36 7.31
C SER A 28 -41.83 26.85 7.73
N LYS A 29 -41.33 27.78 6.89
CA LYS A 29 -40.48 28.96 7.15
C LYS A 29 -38.94 28.82 7.20
N GLU A 30 -38.36 29.56 6.24
CA GLU A 30 -36.97 29.97 6.07
C GLU A 30 -36.32 30.57 7.32
N ALA A 31 -35.03 30.25 7.53
CA ALA A 31 -33.96 31.23 7.62
C ALA A 31 -32.58 30.56 7.40
N ASN A 32 -31.83 31.13 6.46
CA ASN A 32 -30.44 30.84 6.06
C ASN A 32 -29.45 30.59 7.21
N LYS A 33 -28.61 29.54 7.11
CA LYS A 33 -27.14 29.70 7.16
C LYS A 33 -26.35 28.42 6.80
N GLU A 34 -25.56 28.58 5.75
CA GLU A 34 -24.19 28.08 5.49
C GLU A 34 -23.85 26.57 5.56
N HIS A 35 -23.14 26.19 4.51
CA HIS A 35 -22.82 24.89 3.96
C HIS A 35 -21.54 24.33 4.61
N ASN A 36 -21.61 23.13 5.18
CA ASN A 36 -20.45 22.29 5.46
C ASN A 36 -20.90 20.82 5.35
N GLU A 37 -20.71 20.24 4.18
CA GLU A 37 -21.03 18.84 3.89
C GLU A 37 -19.72 18.04 3.92
N SER A 38 -19.49 17.36 5.05
CA SER A 38 -18.51 16.29 5.16
C SER A 38 -19.27 14.98 4.88
N ALA A 39 -18.92 14.34 3.78
CA ALA A 39 -19.45 13.03 3.40
C ALA A 39 -18.89 11.96 4.35
N VAL A 40 -19.79 11.35 5.12
CA VAL A 40 -19.53 10.16 5.92
C VAL A 40 -19.97 8.95 5.10
N GLU A 41 -19.02 8.13 4.68
CA GLU A 41 -19.30 6.79 4.17
C GLU A 41 -19.31 5.79 5.34
N THR A 42 -20.45 5.12 5.46
CA THR A 42 -20.73 3.96 6.30
C THR A 42 -20.03 2.71 5.75
N GLU A 43 -19.25 2.03 6.58
CA GLU A 43 -18.84 0.64 6.36
C GLU A 43 -19.32 -0.24 7.50
N THR A 44 -19.86 -1.38 7.10
CA THR A 44 -20.62 -2.34 7.89
C THR A 44 -19.66 -3.37 8.47
N ASP A 45 -19.71 -3.58 9.78
CA ASP A 45 -18.96 -4.61 10.48
C ASP A 45 -19.67 -5.97 10.39
N GLU A 46 -18.97 -7.00 9.92
CA GLU A 46 -19.25 -8.38 10.32
C GLU A 46 -18.00 -9.06 10.89
N ASN A 47 -18.28 -9.80 11.96
CA ASN A 47 -17.41 -10.34 12.97
C ASN A 47 -17.21 -11.85 12.75
N SER A 48 -16.00 -12.36 12.97
CA SER A 48 -15.81 -13.73 13.43
C SER A 48 -14.49 -13.89 14.17
N SER A 49 -14.60 -14.51 15.33
CA SER A 49 -13.59 -14.77 16.34
C SER A 49 -12.85 -16.09 16.11
N ASP A 50 -11.64 -16.19 16.68
CA ASP A 50 -11.10 -17.28 17.53
C ASP A 50 -9.57 -17.38 17.32
N THR A 51 -8.69 -16.98 18.25
CA THR A 51 -8.22 -17.60 19.53
C THR A 51 -6.85 -18.33 19.35
N GLU A 52 -5.95 -18.14 20.34
CA GLU A 52 -4.68 -18.85 20.68
C GLU A 52 -3.40 -18.33 19.98
N LYS A 53 -2.39 -17.73 20.64
CA LYS A 53 -1.54 -18.01 21.82
C LYS A 53 -0.42 -19.05 21.56
N ASP A 54 0.82 -18.54 21.42
CA ASP A 54 2.15 -19.10 21.83
C ASP A 54 3.20 -18.13 21.26
N GLU A 55 4.10 -17.43 21.98
CA GLU A 55 5.12 -17.79 22.98
C GLU A 55 6.17 -18.80 22.49
N SER A 56 7.31 -18.28 21.99
CA SER A 56 8.64 -18.91 22.01
C SER A 56 9.66 -17.89 21.46
N GLU A 57 10.40 -17.19 22.31
CA GLU A 57 11.76 -17.55 22.77
C GLU A 57 12.85 -17.54 21.68
N ASN A 58 13.72 -16.56 21.86
CA ASN A 58 15.03 -16.35 21.24
C ASN A 58 16.02 -17.47 21.63
N PRO A 59 17.08 -17.68 20.85
CA PRO A 59 18.39 -17.64 21.50
C PRO A 59 19.43 -16.82 20.73
N ALA A 60 20.18 -16.06 21.53
CA ALA A 60 21.44 -15.44 21.21
C ALA A 60 22.56 -16.48 20.99
N ASP A 61 23.49 -16.18 20.09
CA ASP A 61 24.95 -16.18 20.33
C ASP A 61 25.64 -15.57 19.08
N THR A 62 26.35 -14.45 19.15
CA THR A 62 27.69 -14.18 19.75
C THR A 62 28.86 -14.51 18.80
N ASP A 63 29.79 -13.54 18.71
CA ASP A 63 31.14 -13.54 18.10
C ASP A 63 31.23 -13.43 16.56
N ASP A 64 32.12 -12.66 15.93
CA ASP A 64 33.32 -11.97 16.39
C ASP A 64 33.71 -10.88 15.37
N ILE A 65 34.17 -9.73 15.85
CA ILE A 65 34.74 -8.63 15.05
C ILE A 65 36.24 -8.89 14.91
N LYS A 66 36.76 -9.02 13.68
CA LYS A 66 38.15 -8.63 13.36
C LYS A 66 38.28 -7.96 11.99
N GLU A 67 38.24 -6.65 12.10
CA GLU A 67 38.85 -5.63 11.25
C GLU A 67 40.30 -5.99 10.84
N SER A 68 40.62 -5.85 9.55
CA SER A 68 41.98 -5.52 9.12
C SER A 68 41.90 -4.53 7.95
N GLU A 69 42.10 -3.25 8.29
CA GLU A 69 42.38 -2.20 7.32
C GLU A 69 43.76 -2.39 6.69
N SER A 70 43.84 -2.13 5.38
CA SER A 70 45.11 -1.96 4.65
C SER A 70 44.88 -1.05 3.44
N ASN A 71 44.94 0.26 3.68
CA ASN A 71 45.68 1.29 2.94
C ASN A 71 45.84 1.22 1.41
N HIS A 72 45.40 2.32 0.78
CA HIS A 72 46.19 3.23 -0.08
C HIS A 72 46.05 3.15 -1.63
N SER A 73 45.32 4.17 -2.14
CA SER A 73 45.63 5.06 -3.27
C SER A 73 45.74 4.53 -4.70
N SER A 74 44.78 4.99 -5.51
CA SER A 74 44.88 5.64 -6.82
C SER A 74 45.93 5.17 -7.84
N ASN A 75 45.45 4.69 -8.99
CA ASN A 75 45.90 5.23 -10.27
C ASN A 75 44.86 4.98 -11.39
N GLU A 76 44.82 5.94 -12.29
CA GLU A 76 43.91 6.14 -13.41
C GLU A 76 44.37 5.38 -14.69
N SER A 77 43.44 5.30 -15.65
CA SER A 77 43.64 5.13 -17.11
C SER A 77 43.47 3.75 -17.77
N GLU A 78 42.34 3.66 -18.48
CA GLU A 78 42.16 3.33 -19.91
C GLU A 78 42.41 1.90 -20.45
N ASN A 79 41.28 1.31 -20.86
CA ASN A 79 40.99 0.66 -22.15
C ASN A 79 41.66 -0.69 -22.49
N ASP A 80 40.87 -1.79 -22.55
CA ASP A 80 40.75 -2.60 -23.77
C ASP A 80 39.58 -3.61 -23.73
N GLU A 81 39.15 -3.97 -24.93
CA GLU A 81 37.90 -4.59 -25.35
C GLU A 81 37.93 -6.15 -25.29
N SER A 82 36.79 -6.73 -24.88
CA SER A 82 36.22 -8.05 -25.24
C SER A 82 37.07 -9.35 -25.16
N ASN A 83 36.61 -10.31 -24.34
CA ASN A 83 36.18 -11.62 -24.85
C ASN A 83 35.41 -12.48 -23.84
N THR A 84 34.25 -12.92 -24.31
CA THR A 84 33.29 -13.88 -23.77
C THR A 84 33.92 -15.20 -23.30
N THR A 85 33.52 -15.69 -22.13
CA THR A 85 33.43 -17.14 -21.86
C THR A 85 32.22 -17.43 -20.97
N SER A 86 31.23 -18.05 -21.60
CA SER A 86 30.00 -18.57 -21.03
C SER A 86 30.27 -19.67 -19.99
N SER A 87 29.58 -19.61 -18.86
CA SER A 87 29.32 -20.75 -17.97
C SER A 87 27.82 -20.79 -17.67
N LYS A 88 27.28 -22.00 -17.68
CA LYS A 88 25.88 -22.34 -17.92
C LYS A 88 24.94 -22.20 -16.71
N THR A 89 23.72 -21.75 -17.03
CA THR A 89 22.39 -22.19 -16.54
C THR A 89 22.12 -22.20 -15.03
N LYS A 90 21.37 -21.18 -14.59
CA LYS A 90 20.15 -21.39 -13.82
C LYS A 90 18.97 -21.07 -14.76
N ASP A 91 17.94 -21.91 -14.75
CA ASP A 91 16.71 -21.67 -15.50
C ASP A 91 16.01 -20.44 -14.89
N GLU A 92 16.26 -19.26 -15.48
CA GLU A 92 15.46 -18.06 -15.27
C GLU A 92 14.18 -18.15 -16.12
N PRO A 93 13.04 -17.62 -15.65
CA PRO A 93 11.91 -17.36 -16.54
C PRO A 93 12.40 -16.48 -17.69
N ASN A 94 11.84 -16.64 -18.89
CA ASN A 94 12.17 -15.82 -20.06
C ASN A 94 11.96 -14.32 -19.73
N ASP A 95 13.01 -13.66 -19.24
CA ASP A 95 13.15 -12.19 -19.18
C ASP A 95 13.54 -11.72 -20.58
N GLU A 96 12.61 -11.84 -21.51
CA GLU A 96 12.73 -11.06 -22.74
C GLU A 96 12.55 -9.60 -22.36
N ASP A 97 13.59 -8.80 -22.61
CA ASP A 97 13.59 -7.36 -22.37
C ASP A 97 12.47 -6.70 -23.18
N VAL A 98 11.49 -6.10 -22.49
CA VAL A 98 10.33 -5.44 -23.11
C VAL A 98 10.55 -3.95 -23.27
N ASP A 99 9.99 -3.37 -24.32
CA ASP A 99 10.05 -1.92 -24.54
C ASP A 99 9.08 -1.17 -23.60
N LEU A 100 9.65 -0.50 -22.59
CA LEU A 100 8.91 0.34 -21.66
C LEU A 100 8.84 1.82 -22.07
N SER A 101 9.38 2.20 -23.23
CA SER A 101 9.51 3.61 -23.63
C SER A 101 8.20 4.37 -23.81
N GLN A 102 7.08 3.65 -23.92
CA GLN A 102 5.73 4.22 -23.98
C GLN A 102 5.18 4.62 -22.61
N TYR A 103 5.77 4.13 -21.52
CA TYR A 103 5.34 4.41 -20.15
C TYR A 103 6.20 5.50 -19.52
N SER A 104 5.62 6.24 -18.58
CA SER A 104 6.36 7.23 -17.80
C SER A 104 7.34 6.57 -16.83
N SER A 105 8.39 7.29 -16.46
CA SER A 105 9.35 6.84 -15.43
C SER A 105 8.66 6.49 -14.11
N GLU A 106 7.61 7.25 -13.74
CA GLU A 106 6.82 6.99 -12.53
C GLU A 106 6.05 5.67 -12.62
N GLU A 107 5.34 5.40 -13.72
CA GLU A 107 4.62 4.14 -13.91
C GLU A 107 5.58 2.93 -13.84
N ILE A 108 6.73 3.04 -14.48
CA ILE A 108 7.78 2.02 -14.46
C ILE A 108 8.33 1.82 -13.03
N GLU A 109 8.56 2.91 -12.30
CA GLU A 109 9.02 2.87 -10.91
C GLU A 109 8.00 2.15 -10.01
N TYR A 110 6.72 2.54 -10.08
CA TYR A 110 5.66 1.93 -9.26
C TYR A 110 5.53 0.43 -9.53
N ALA A 111 5.59 0.03 -10.80
CA ALA A 111 5.50 -1.36 -11.19
C ALA A 111 6.71 -2.19 -10.72
N ARG A 112 7.93 -1.66 -10.84
CA ARG A 112 9.15 -2.34 -10.36
C ARG A 112 9.15 -2.51 -8.86
N ILE A 113 8.76 -1.47 -8.12
CA ILE A 113 8.69 -1.52 -6.66
C ILE A 113 7.62 -2.50 -6.21
N TRP A 114 6.43 -2.50 -6.83
CA TRP A 114 5.41 -3.49 -6.49
C TRP A 114 5.84 -4.91 -6.85
N HIS A 115 6.51 -5.12 -7.98
CA HIS A 115 7.02 -6.45 -8.34
C HIS A 115 8.02 -6.98 -7.31
N GLN A 116 8.93 -6.13 -6.82
CA GLN A 116 10.01 -6.55 -5.91
C GLN A 116 9.58 -6.59 -4.44
N LEU A 117 8.70 -5.69 -4.02
CA LEU A 117 8.38 -5.45 -2.61
C LEU A 117 6.89 -5.52 -2.28
N GLY A 118 6.02 -5.63 -3.29
CA GLY A 118 4.57 -5.77 -3.11
C GLY A 118 4.24 -7.01 -2.28
N PRO A 119 3.48 -6.90 -1.18
CA PRO A 119 3.19 -8.04 -0.31
C PRO A 119 2.39 -9.15 -0.99
N ASN A 120 1.62 -8.80 -2.03
CA ASN A 120 0.87 -9.73 -2.86
C ASN A 120 1.13 -9.45 -4.35
N PRO A 121 1.72 -10.40 -5.10
CA PRO A 121 1.90 -10.22 -6.54
C PRO A 121 0.56 -10.29 -7.32
N GLU A 122 -0.43 -11.00 -6.80
CA GLU A 122 -1.68 -11.27 -7.50
C GLU A 122 -2.74 -10.18 -7.27
N ILE A 123 -2.41 -8.91 -7.50
CA ILE A 123 -3.38 -7.80 -7.37
C ILE A 123 -4.29 -7.66 -8.58
N ASP A 124 -5.53 -7.23 -8.34
CA ASP A 124 -6.48 -6.85 -9.40
C ASP A 124 -6.14 -5.46 -9.96
N LYS A 125 -5.82 -4.52 -9.08
CA LYS A 125 -5.42 -3.14 -9.42
C LYS A 125 -4.45 -2.57 -8.40
N LEU A 126 -3.66 -1.59 -8.82
CA LEU A 126 -2.69 -0.87 -8.03
C LEU A 126 -3.13 0.58 -7.82
N TYR A 127 -3.14 1.03 -6.57
CA TYR A 127 -3.35 2.43 -6.20
C TYR A 127 -2.04 3.07 -5.81
N VAL A 128 -1.80 4.28 -6.32
CA VAL A 128 -0.64 5.10 -6.00
C VAL A 128 -1.12 6.31 -5.23
N ILE A 129 -0.57 6.51 -4.03
CA ILE A 129 -0.92 7.63 -3.15
C ILE A 129 0.35 8.38 -2.81
N LYS A 130 0.52 9.57 -3.37
CA LYS A 130 1.62 10.49 -3.06
C LYS A 130 1.27 11.27 -1.80
N LYS A 131 2.24 11.39 -0.90
CA LYS A 131 2.12 12.16 0.33
C LYS A 131 3.29 13.12 0.46
N SER A 132 2.98 14.36 0.76
CA SER A 132 3.98 15.41 0.92
C SER A 132 4.69 15.27 2.27
N ALA A 133 5.94 15.74 2.34
CA ALA A 133 6.66 15.90 3.59
C ALA A 133 5.83 16.73 4.59
N GLY A 134 5.82 16.32 5.86
CA GLY A 134 5.00 16.95 6.90
C GLY A 134 3.58 16.39 7.02
N THR A 135 3.12 15.52 6.12
CA THR A 135 1.84 14.83 6.26
C THR A 135 1.88 13.85 7.45
N PRO A 136 0.86 13.79 8.33
CA PRO A 136 0.83 12.85 9.45
C PRO A 136 0.83 11.38 9.00
N LEU A 137 1.68 10.55 9.61
CA LEU A 137 1.71 9.10 9.36
C LEU A 137 0.39 8.40 9.70
N ARG A 138 -0.29 8.87 10.75
CA ARG A 138 -1.60 8.39 11.18
C ARG A 138 -2.63 9.54 11.15
N PRO A 139 -3.32 9.76 10.02
CA PRO A 139 -4.17 10.95 9.81
C PRO A 139 -5.30 11.14 10.84
N LYS A 140 -5.84 10.08 11.42
CA LYS A 140 -6.89 10.19 12.46
C LYS A 140 -6.37 10.64 13.83
N HIS A 141 -5.06 10.74 13.99
CA HIS A 141 -4.39 11.13 15.23
C HIS A 141 -3.31 12.18 14.95
N GLU A 142 -3.64 13.17 14.12
CA GLU A 142 -2.72 14.24 13.72
C GLU A 142 -2.12 15.04 14.89
N ASP A 143 -2.80 15.09 16.04
CA ASP A 143 -2.35 15.83 17.22
C ASP A 143 -1.14 15.21 17.91
N VAL A 144 -0.86 13.92 17.64
CA VAL A 144 0.21 13.15 18.29
C VAL A 144 1.04 12.33 17.32
N SER A 145 0.56 12.09 16.10
CA SER A 145 1.30 11.36 15.07
C SER A 145 2.53 12.14 14.63
N ALA A 146 3.66 11.45 14.51
CA ALA A 146 4.77 11.95 13.72
C ALA A 146 4.34 12.17 12.26
N THR A 147 5.16 12.90 11.52
CA THR A 147 4.96 13.24 10.11
C THR A 147 6.01 12.60 9.21
N TYR A 148 5.69 12.40 7.93
CA TYR A 148 6.70 11.99 6.95
C TYR A 148 7.83 13.04 6.87
N PRO A 149 9.10 12.64 6.94
CA PRO A 149 10.22 13.58 6.89
C PRO A 149 10.51 14.09 5.45
N GLU A 150 10.02 13.39 4.45
CA GLU A 150 10.18 13.67 3.02
C GLU A 150 8.90 13.28 2.26
N ASP A 151 8.84 13.60 0.96
CA ASP A 151 7.75 13.18 0.09
C ASP A 151 7.81 11.65 -0.08
N VAL A 152 6.67 10.98 0.08
CA VAL A 152 6.56 9.52 -0.01
C VAL A 152 5.46 9.10 -0.97
N ILE A 153 5.55 7.86 -1.42
CA ILE A 153 4.59 7.21 -2.29
C ILE A 153 4.16 5.91 -1.60
N MET A 154 2.85 5.74 -1.43
CA MET A 154 2.25 4.50 -0.96
C MET A 154 1.61 3.77 -2.14
N LEU A 155 2.15 2.59 -2.44
CA LEU A 155 1.57 1.63 -3.38
C LEU A 155 0.68 0.67 -2.61
N LYS A 156 -0.55 0.46 -3.07
CA LYS A 156 -1.53 -0.36 -2.35
C LYS A 156 -2.41 -1.14 -3.32
N GLY A 157 -2.59 -2.44 -3.05
CA GLY A 157 -3.59 -3.23 -3.75
C GLY A 157 -5.02 -2.92 -3.27
N THR A 158 -6.02 -3.29 -4.05
CA THR A 158 -7.42 -2.92 -3.78
C THR A 158 -8.01 -3.67 -2.59
N ARG A 159 -7.53 -4.88 -2.30
CA ARG A 159 -8.00 -5.72 -1.21
C ARG A 159 -7.11 -5.55 0.00
N ILE A 160 -7.67 -5.72 1.20
CA ILE A 160 -6.90 -5.60 2.45
C ILE A 160 -5.70 -6.56 2.47
N VAL A 161 -5.91 -7.78 1.98
CA VAL A 161 -4.88 -8.83 1.91
C VAL A 161 -3.75 -8.51 0.94
N ASP A 162 -3.94 -7.55 0.03
CA ASP A 162 -2.90 -7.17 -0.94
C ASP A 162 -1.79 -6.33 -0.29
N GLY A 163 -2.08 -5.71 0.85
CA GLY A 163 -1.13 -4.90 1.59
C GLY A 163 -0.75 -3.59 0.89
N ALA A 164 0.38 -3.03 1.33
CA ALA A 164 0.92 -1.78 0.80
C ALA A 164 2.44 -1.72 1.00
N VAL A 165 3.12 -0.91 0.20
CA VAL A 165 4.51 -0.49 0.36
C VAL A 165 4.53 1.03 0.40
N THR A 166 5.21 1.62 1.37
CA THR A 166 5.38 3.08 1.45
C THR A 166 6.87 3.39 1.34
N TYR A 167 7.25 4.28 0.43
CA TYR A 167 8.66 4.58 0.17
C TYR A 167 8.90 6.02 -0.29
N SER A 168 10.14 6.47 -0.20
CA SER A 168 10.66 7.65 -0.88
C SER A 168 11.77 7.24 -1.86
N GLY A 169 11.91 7.95 -2.99
CA GLY A 169 12.93 7.67 -3.99
C GLY A 169 14.20 8.50 -3.78
N ASN A 170 15.37 7.87 -3.85
CA ASN A 170 16.66 8.56 -3.70
C ASN A 170 17.24 9.09 -5.03
N GLY A 171 16.65 8.69 -6.18
CA GLY A 171 17.04 9.13 -7.52
C GLY A 171 18.29 8.44 -8.09
N ASP A 172 18.84 7.45 -7.39
CA ASP A 172 20.03 6.68 -7.77
C ASP A 172 19.74 5.19 -8.00
N GLY A 173 18.46 4.81 -8.08
CA GLY A 173 18.02 3.41 -8.16
C GLY A 173 17.75 2.78 -6.79
N THR A 174 17.96 3.51 -5.69
CA THR A 174 17.56 3.09 -4.35
C THR A 174 16.33 3.84 -3.84
N ILE A 175 15.64 3.25 -2.87
CA ILE A 175 14.50 3.84 -2.16
C ILE A 175 14.67 3.69 -0.65
N ASN A 176 14.01 4.53 0.14
CA ASN A 176 13.86 4.32 1.58
C ASN A 176 12.45 3.77 1.86
N VAL A 177 12.35 2.55 2.37
CA VAL A 177 11.08 1.89 2.67
C VAL A 177 10.66 2.21 4.11
N TYR A 178 9.44 2.70 4.27
CA TYR A 178 8.84 2.98 5.57
C TYR A 178 7.96 1.81 6.02
N LYS A 179 8.07 1.46 7.31
CA LYS A 179 7.27 0.40 7.96
C LYS A 179 5.85 0.87 8.30
N VAL A 180 5.19 1.59 7.38
CA VAL A 180 3.81 2.04 7.55
C VAL A 180 2.86 0.85 7.36
N PRO A 181 1.95 0.55 8.30
CA PRO A 181 0.98 -0.49 8.08
C PRO A 181 0.01 -0.11 6.95
N ALA A 182 -0.36 -1.08 6.11
CA ALA A 182 -1.36 -0.87 5.04
C ALA A 182 -2.73 -0.38 5.56
N ARG A 183 -2.99 -0.63 6.85
CA ARG A 183 -4.16 -0.14 7.60
C ARG A 183 -3.80 -0.04 9.09
N TRP A 184 -4.07 1.12 9.69
CA TRP A 184 -4.03 1.29 11.13
C TRP A 184 -5.19 0.54 11.80
N ASN A 185 -4.95 -0.06 12.96
CA ASN A 185 -6.04 -0.64 13.75
C ASN A 185 -6.87 0.49 14.39
N GLU A 186 -7.99 0.83 13.77
CA GLU A 186 -8.88 1.89 14.24
C GLU A 186 -9.84 1.42 15.34
N LYS A 187 -9.96 0.11 15.57
CA LYS A 187 -10.77 -0.46 16.65
C LYS A 187 -9.96 -0.52 17.95
N LEU A 188 -9.40 0.61 18.35
CA LEU A 188 -8.89 0.76 19.71
C LEU A 188 -10.11 0.83 20.64
N VAL A 189 -10.48 -0.31 21.21
CA VAL A 189 -11.51 -0.37 22.26
C VAL A 189 -10.90 0.16 23.57
N GLY A 190 -11.24 1.39 23.95
CA GLY A 190 -10.74 2.01 25.18
C GLY A 190 -10.15 3.40 24.96
N GLU A 191 -9.42 3.89 25.96
CA GLU A 191 -8.65 5.12 25.82
C GLU A 191 -7.48 4.89 24.86
N VAL A 192 -7.35 5.76 23.86
CA VAL A 192 -6.25 5.69 22.90
C VAL A 192 -4.97 6.13 23.60
N ASP A 193 -4.00 5.23 23.69
CA ASP A 193 -2.67 5.58 24.21
C ASP A 193 -1.95 6.50 23.22
N LYS A 194 -1.98 7.79 23.53
CA LYS A 194 -1.35 8.84 22.72
C LYS A 194 0.17 8.71 22.67
N GLU A 195 0.78 8.24 23.74
CA GLU A 195 2.24 8.07 23.83
C GLU A 195 2.68 6.87 22.99
N GLU A 196 1.89 5.79 22.98
CA GLU A 196 2.10 4.65 22.08
C GLU A 196 2.04 5.08 20.60
N ILE A 197 1.02 5.85 20.20
CA ILE A 197 0.91 6.35 18.81
C ILE A 197 2.12 7.19 18.44
N LYS A 198 2.48 8.13 19.31
CA LYS A 198 3.61 9.02 19.08
C LYS A 198 4.89 8.20 18.90
N ASN A 199 5.22 7.32 19.84
CA ASN A 199 6.43 6.50 19.78
C ASN A 199 6.45 5.57 18.56
N ALA A 200 5.34 4.92 18.23
CA ALA A 200 5.25 4.04 17.06
C ALA A 200 5.40 4.81 15.74
N THR A 201 4.81 5.99 15.62
CA THR A 201 4.92 6.81 14.41
C THR A 201 6.28 7.49 14.30
N GLU A 202 6.90 7.90 15.41
CA GLU A 202 8.27 8.42 15.43
C GLU A 202 9.28 7.34 15.02
N ASP A 203 9.11 6.10 15.48
CA ASP A 203 9.93 4.96 15.08
C ASP A 203 9.86 4.75 13.55
N ILE A 204 8.65 4.70 12.98
CA ILE A 204 8.48 4.55 11.52
C ILE A 204 9.09 5.73 10.75
N ALA A 205 8.96 6.96 11.26
CA ALA A 205 9.50 8.14 10.58
C ALA A 205 11.04 8.19 10.58
N GLN A 206 11.68 7.61 11.61
CA GLN A 206 13.13 7.65 11.79
C GLN A 206 13.84 6.41 11.25
N ASN A 207 13.15 5.27 11.19
CA ASN A 207 13.74 3.97 10.87
C ASN A 207 13.19 3.43 9.55
N THR A 208 13.87 3.79 8.46
CA THR A 208 13.62 3.27 7.10
C THR A 208 14.64 2.20 6.74
N ASP A 209 14.26 1.31 5.82
CA ASP A 209 15.19 0.37 5.21
C ASP A 209 15.54 0.87 3.79
N THR A 210 16.82 1.13 3.52
CA THR A 210 17.27 1.49 2.17
C THR A 210 17.40 0.24 1.31
N VAL A 211 16.72 0.23 0.16
CA VAL A 211 16.64 -0.91 -0.75
C VAL A 211 17.02 -0.48 -2.17
N GLU A 212 17.84 -1.28 -2.85
CA GLU A 212 18.14 -1.12 -4.28
C GLU A 212 17.03 -1.78 -5.10
N ILE A 213 16.53 -1.08 -6.11
CA ILE A 213 15.47 -1.55 -7.01
C ILE A 213 16.09 -1.94 -8.34
N GLU A 214 16.02 -3.23 -8.66
CA GLU A 214 16.59 -3.74 -9.91
C GLU A 214 15.80 -3.18 -11.12
N PRO A 215 16.49 -2.64 -12.14
CA PRO A 215 15.83 -1.98 -13.28
C PRO A 215 15.45 -2.97 -14.40
N PHE A 216 14.90 -4.15 -14.07
CA PHE A 216 14.45 -5.10 -15.09
C PHE A 216 13.26 -4.58 -15.88
N ALA A 217 13.08 -5.10 -17.08
CA ALA A 217 11.99 -4.77 -17.98
C ALA A 217 11.46 -6.05 -18.60
N ASN A 218 10.48 -6.64 -17.93
CA ASN A 218 9.79 -7.85 -18.39
C ASN A 218 8.28 -7.63 -18.45
N GLU A 219 7.55 -8.61 -18.97
CA GLU A 219 6.09 -8.54 -19.14
C GLU A 219 5.33 -8.30 -17.82
N GLU A 220 5.88 -8.72 -16.67
CA GLU A 220 5.25 -8.44 -15.37
C GLU A 220 5.27 -6.95 -15.02
N ILE A 221 6.29 -6.21 -15.45
CA ILE A 221 6.31 -4.75 -15.31
C ILE A 221 5.16 -4.13 -16.08
N ILE A 222 4.94 -4.54 -17.34
CA ILE A 222 3.81 -4.07 -18.14
C ILE A 222 2.48 -4.41 -17.45
N ASN A 223 2.33 -5.64 -16.97
CA ASN A 223 1.14 -6.11 -16.25
C ASN A 223 0.82 -5.24 -15.03
N TYR A 224 1.82 -4.86 -14.23
CA TYR A 224 1.60 -3.97 -13.09
C TYR A 224 1.29 -2.53 -13.51
N ILE A 225 1.91 -2.01 -14.57
CA ILE A 225 1.60 -0.68 -15.10
C ILE A 225 0.12 -0.62 -15.55
N GLU A 226 -0.35 -1.61 -16.29
CA GLU A 226 -1.74 -1.69 -16.76
C GLU A 226 -2.77 -1.80 -15.61
N LYS A 227 -2.33 -2.26 -14.44
CA LYS A 227 -3.14 -2.33 -13.22
C LYS A 227 -3.20 -1.03 -12.44
N ILE A 228 -2.41 -0.02 -12.77
CA ILE A 228 -2.47 1.30 -12.09
C ILE A 228 -3.82 1.96 -12.42
N GLU A 229 -4.70 2.05 -11.42
CA GLU A 229 -6.04 2.62 -11.63
C GLU A 229 -6.11 4.11 -11.30
N ARG A 230 -5.39 4.55 -10.27
CA ARG A 230 -5.43 5.93 -9.82
C ARG A 230 -4.12 6.35 -9.17
N ILE A 231 -3.81 7.62 -9.38
CA ILE A 231 -2.72 8.34 -8.72
C ILE A 231 -3.36 9.49 -7.96
N GLU A 232 -3.28 9.42 -6.64
CA GLU A 232 -3.78 10.44 -5.72
C GLU A 232 -2.61 11.21 -5.14
N THR A 233 -2.82 12.51 -4.91
CA THR A 233 -1.90 13.37 -4.16
C THR A 233 -2.69 13.96 -3.00
N ASP A 234 -2.05 14.06 -1.83
CA ASP A 234 -2.64 14.64 -0.63
C ASP A 234 -2.87 16.16 -0.70
#